data_AF-A0A8X7ZZI8-F1
#
_entry.id   AF-A0A8X7ZZI8-F1
#
_cell.length_a   1.000
_cell.length_b   1.000
_cell.length_c   1.000
_cell.angle_alpha   90.00
_cell.angle_beta   90.00
_cell.angle_gamma   90.00
#
_symmetry.space_group_name_H-M   'P 1'
#
loop_
_entity.id
_entity.type
_entity.pdbx_description
1 polymer ?
#
loop_
_entity_poly.entity_id
_entity_poly.type
_entity_poly.pdbx_seq_one_letter_code
_entity_poly.pdbx_strand_id
1 'polypeptide(L)'
;MFKDLARWLKFCSYFKFLPFVLLQVYVAAFRNRKFQLQLPEDLLDLYEINKDKEAAIEAEFLPHRDTLRFLDKAAIQASTDPEAPNPWKLCRVTQVENAKNLLSIFPVFSCTIIMTLCLTQLQTFSIQEGLTMDTSITKSFNIPPASLPIIPVIFLIILVPLYDRLVVPFARKFTGLPTGITHLQRIGVGLILSSISMASAALMEVKRRDVAKDHNTLDAIPVLRPLPISTLWISIQFFIFDIADMFRYVGLLEFFYSEAPKGLKSISTCFLWSSMALGYFLSTILVNIVNGVTKGSTKSGWWLAGSNINRNNLNLFYWLLSILRFINFRVYLFVARRYKYTPQNASLPSNENREAPANQEDRREN
;
A
#
# COMPACT_ATOMS: atom_id res chain seq x y z
N MET A 1 15.13 14.25 -26.07
CA MET A 1 14.00 13.74 -25.27
C MET A 1 13.42 12.42 -25.79
N PHE A 2 12.73 12.35 -26.94
CA PHE A 2 12.18 11.07 -27.46
C PHE A 2 13.25 10.04 -27.89
N LYS A 3 14.38 10.49 -28.46
CA LYS A 3 15.50 9.59 -28.82
C LYS A 3 16.21 9.02 -27.59
N ASP A 4 16.24 9.77 -26.49
CA ASP A 4 16.85 9.33 -25.22
C ASP A 4 15.95 8.33 -24.50
N LEU A 5 14.63 8.52 -24.55
CA LEU A 5 13.66 7.56 -24.02
C LEU A 5 13.76 6.21 -24.75
N ALA A 6 13.88 6.20 -26.08
CA ALA A 6 14.04 4.97 -26.85
C ALA A 6 15.37 4.25 -26.57
N ARG A 7 16.45 5.03 -26.35
CA ARG A 7 17.77 4.49 -25.97
C ARG A 7 17.78 3.95 -24.55
N TRP A 8 17.08 4.62 -23.63
CA TRP A 8 16.88 4.21 -22.24
C TRP A 8 15.97 2.98 -22.12
N LEU A 9 14.92 2.87 -22.95
CA LEU A 9 14.08 1.67 -23.06
C LEU A 9 14.86 0.49 -23.64
N LYS A 10 15.73 0.72 -24.65
CA LYS A 10 16.65 -0.30 -25.16
C LYS A 10 17.67 -0.73 -24.11
N PHE A 11 18.20 0.21 -23.33
CA PHE A 11 19.13 -0.06 -22.22
C PHE A 11 18.45 -0.89 -21.10
N CYS A 12 17.23 -0.53 -20.71
CA CYS A 12 16.41 -1.32 -19.77
C CYS A 12 16.07 -2.72 -20.31
N SER A 13 15.80 -2.83 -21.61
CA SER A 13 15.58 -4.12 -22.29
C SER A 13 16.83 -4.99 -22.28
N TYR A 14 18.01 -4.40 -22.44
CA TYR A 14 19.29 -5.12 -22.48
C TYR A 14 19.68 -5.65 -21.09
N PHE A 15 19.34 -4.89 -20.03
CA PHE A 15 19.62 -5.25 -18.64
C PHE A 15 18.55 -6.15 -17.98
N LYS A 16 17.56 -6.65 -18.73
CA LYS A 16 16.40 -7.39 -18.17
C LYS A 16 15.77 -6.67 -16.97
N PHE A 17 15.59 -5.35 -17.07
CA PHE A 17 14.91 -4.60 -16.01
C PHE A 17 13.51 -5.19 -15.83
N LEU A 18 13.24 -5.80 -14.67
CA LEU A 18 12.00 -6.54 -14.40
C LEU A 18 10.69 -5.78 -14.71
N PRO A 19 10.56 -4.44 -14.53
CA PRO A 19 9.35 -3.71 -14.91
C PRO A 19 9.04 -3.78 -16.40
N PHE A 20 10.07 -3.81 -17.24
CA PHE A 20 9.93 -3.91 -18.69
C PHE A 20 9.51 -5.32 -19.11
N VAL A 21 10.01 -6.35 -18.41
CA VAL A 21 9.61 -7.75 -18.58
C VAL A 21 8.14 -7.96 -18.21
N LEU A 22 7.65 -7.28 -17.16
CA LEU A 22 6.23 -7.32 -16.79
C LEU A 22 5.35 -6.62 -17.83
N LEU A 23 5.77 -5.48 -18.36
CA LEU A 23 5.09 -4.80 -19.48
C LEU A 23 5.00 -5.70 -20.73
N GLN A 24 6.06 -6.46 -21.02
CA GLN A 24 6.06 -7.45 -22.11
C GLN A 24 5.01 -8.54 -21.89
N VAL A 25 4.88 -9.06 -20.66
CA VAL A 25 3.84 -10.04 -20.29
C VAL A 25 2.43 -9.48 -20.51
N TYR A 26 2.17 -8.24 -20.06
CA TYR A 26 0.86 -7.61 -20.26
C TYR A 26 0.56 -7.41 -21.76
N VAL A 27 1.52 -6.93 -22.54
CA VAL A 27 1.35 -6.72 -23.98
C VAL A 27 1.15 -8.04 -24.72
N ALA A 28 1.93 -9.08 -24.39
CA ALA A 28 1.79 -10.42 -24.96
C ALA A 28 0.42 -11.04 -24.61
N ALA A 29 -0.03 -10.93 -23.36
CA ALA A 29 -1.34 -11.43 -22.91
C ALA A 29 -2.50 -10.73 -23.64
N PHE A 30 -2.47 -9.39 -23.75
CA PHE A 30 -3.50 -8.63 -24.46
C PHE A 30 -3.52 -8.91 -25.96
N ARG A 31 -2.35 -9.09 -26.56
CA ARG A 31 -2.23 -9.43 -27.98
C ARG A 31 -2.76 -10.84 -28.25
N ASN A 32 -2.39 -11.83 -27.44
CA ASN A 32 -2.83 -13.21 -27.59
C ASN A 32 -4.32 -13.38 -27.24
N ARG A 33 -4.88 -12.50 -26.38
CA ARG A 33 -6.33 -12.37 -26.17
C ARG A 33 -7.06 -11.86 -27.42
N LYS A 34 -6.48 -10.90 -28.14
CA LYS A 34 -7.03 -10.36 -29.40
C LYS A 34 -7.02 -11.39 -30.53
N PHE A 35 -6.10 -12.36 -30.49
CA PHE A 35 -6.01 -13.47 -31.46
C PHE A 35 -6.83 -14.71 -31.08
N GLN A 36 -7.64 -14.67 -30.00
CA GLN A 36 -8.56 -15.75 -29.63
C GLN A 36 -7.91 -17.15 -29.50
N LEU A 37 -6.63 -17.21 -29.13
CA LEU A 37 -5.94 -18.47 -28.83
C LEU A 37 -6.67 -19.21 -27.69
N GLN A 38 -7.02 -20.47 -27.93
CA GLN A 38 -7.66 -21.34 -26.94
C GLN A 38 -6.65 -21.71 -25.85
N LEU A 39 -7.09 -21.74 -24.59
CA LEU A 39 -6.27 -22.27 -23.49
C LEU A 39 -6.15 -23.79 -23.70
N PRO A 40 -4.94 -24.38 -23.73
CA PRO A 40 -4.79 -25.82 -23.65
C PRO A 40 -5.41 -26.36 -22.35
N GLU A 41 -6.02 -27.54 -22.40
CA GLU A 41 -6.53 -28.25 -21.21
C GLU A 41 -5.41 -28.85 -20.36
N ASP A 42 -4.23 -29.09 -20.94
CA ASP A 42 -3.06 -29.66 -20.26
C ASP A 42 -1.98 -28.63 -19.93
N LEU A 43 -1.61 -28.60 -18.63
CA LEU A 43 -0.69 -27.65 -17.99
C LEU A 43 0.80 -27.89 -18.32
N LEU A 44 1.12 -28.98 -19.03
CA LEU A 44 2.47 -29.37 -19.45
C LEU A 44 2.93 -28.69 -20.76
N ASP A 45 2.01 -28.06 -21.49
CA ASP A 45 2.27 -27.40 -22.78
C ASP A 45 2.63 -25.90 -22.65
N LEU A 46 2.68 -25.35 -21.43
CA LEU A 46 3.15 -23.98 -21.24
C LEU A 46 4.67 -23.88 -21.37
N TYR A 47 5.14 -22.85 -22.07
CA TYR A 47 6.56 -22.67 -22.35
C TYR A 47 7.38 -22.40 -21.07
N GLU A 48 8.06 -23.44 -20.61
CA GLU A 48 9.10 -23.40 -19.59
C GLU A 48 10.39 -23.97 -20.19
N ILE A 49 11.54 -23.36 -19.88
CA ILE A 49 12.82 -23.87 -20.39
C ILE A 49 13.01 -25.26 -19.77
N ASN A 50 13.15 -26.29 -20.62
CA ASN A 50 13.45 -27.66 -20.22
C ASN A 50 14.51 -27.69 -19.12
N LYS A 51 14.28 -28.57 -18.13
CA LYS A 51 15.05 -28.78 -16.88
C LYS A 51 16.56 -29.03 -17.07
N ASP A 52 17.08 -29.07 -18.30
CA ASP A 52 18.34 -29.71 -18.65
C ASP A 52 19.43 -28.77 -19.20
N LYS A 53 19.37 -27.45 -18.94
CA LYS A 53 20.51 -26.56 -19.28
C LYS A 53 20.94 -25.73 -18.07
N GLU A 54 22.15 -26.04 -17.61
CA GLU A 54 22.94 -25.59 -16.45
C GLU A 54 23.17 -24.06 -16.35
N ALA A 55 22.11 -23.25 -16.38
CA ALA A 55 22.20 -21.81 -16.10
C ALA A 55 21.07 -21.32 -15.16
N ALA A 56 20.46 -22.24 -14.41
CA ALA A 56 19.42 -21.94 -13.42
C ALA A 56 20.03 -21.59 -12.04
N ILE A 57 20.91 -20.59 -12.00
CA ILE A 57 21.26 -19.93 -10.74
C ILE A 57 20.12 -18.94 -10.46
N GLU A 58 19.34 -19.23 -9.41
CA GLU A 58 18.33 -18.36 -8.75
C GLU A 58 16.92 -18.16 -9.37
N ALA A 59 16.44 -19.00 -10.29
CA ALA A 59 15.03 -18.93 -10.69
C ALA A 59 14.16 -19.84 -9.80
N GLU A 60 13.58 -19.28 -8.73
CA GLU A 60 12.57 -19.97 -7.93
C GLU A 60 11.30 -20.20 -8.76
N PHE A 61 11.00 -21.46 -9.05
CA PHE A 61 9.82 -21.88 -9.80
C PHE A 61 8.56 -21.68 -8.96
N LEU A 62 7.63 -20.85 -9.44
CA LEU A 62 6.32 -20.63 -8.79
C LEU A 62 5.28 -21.59 -9.38
N PRO A 63 4.52 -22.34 -8.54
CA PRO A 63 3.48 -23.24 -9.03
C PRO A 63 2.36 -22.45 -9.75
N HIS A 64 1.85 -23.02 -10.83
CA HIS A 64 0.79 -22.41 -11.65
C HIS A 64 -0.49 -22.14 -10.85
N ARG A 65 -1.13 -21.00 -11.12
CA ARG A 65 -2.31 -20.54 -10.37
C ARG A 65 -3.51 -20.25 -11.28
N ASP A 66 -4.67 -20.82 -10.94
CA ASP A 66 -5.96 -20.57 -11.62
C ASP A 66 -6.49 -19.12 -11.50
N THR A 67 -5.79 -18.24 -10.79
CA THR A 67 -6.13 -16.83 -10.67
C THR A 67 -5.63 -16.05 -11.89
N LEU A 68 -6.51 -15.26 -12.51
CA LEU A 68 -6.21 -14.40 -13.67
C LEU A 68 -5.81 -15.19 -14.94
N ARG A 69 -6.58 -16.23 -15.29
CA ARG A 69 -6.38 -17.11 -16.48
C ARG A 69 -6.15 -16.41 -17.83
N PHE A 70 -6.49 -15.13 -17.94
CA PHE A 70 -6.22 -14.37 -19.17
C PHE A 70 -4.73 -14.07 -19.37
N LEU A 71 -3.94 -14.01 -18.29
CA LEU A 71 -2.49 -13.78 -18.35
C LEU A 71 -1.73 -15.03 -18.80
N ASP A 72 -2.28 -16.22 -18.59
CA ASP A 72 -1.71 -17.49 -19.06
C ASP A 72 -1.61 -17.57 -20.58
N LYS A 73 -2.42 -16.78 -21.28
CA LYS A 73 -2.34 -16.63 -22.73
C LYS A 73 -1.00 -16.05 -23.22
N ALA A 74 -0.22 -15.41 -22.36
CA ALA A 74 1.12 -14.92 -22.70
C ALA A 74 2.20 -16.01 -22.77
N ALA A 75 1.93 -17.19 -22.20
CA ALA A 75 2.83 -18.34 -22.20
C ALA A 75 2.48 -19.41 -23.24
N ILE A 76 1.48 -19.16 -24.10
CA ILE A 76 1.08 -20.07 -25.18
C ILE A 76 2.07 -19.95 -26.34
N GLN A 77 2.71 -21.06 -26.69
CA GLN A 77 3.56 -21.16 -27.87
C GLN A 77 2.68 -21.26 -29.13
N ALA A 78 2.54 -20.16 -29.86
CA ALA A 78 1.63 -20.07 -31.01
C ALA A 78 2.21 -20.62 -32.33
N SER A 79 3.52 -20.86 -32.43
CA SER A 79 4.12 -21.50 -33.60
C SER A 79 5.50 -22.10 -33.30
N THR A 80 5.79 -23.24 -33.94
CA THR A 80 7.08 -23.94 -34.00
C THR A 80 8.05 -23.22 -34.94
N ASP A 81 8.20 -21.89 -34.80
CA ASP A 81 9.17 -21.15 -35.61
C ASP A 81 10.56 -21.17 -34.94
N PRO A 82 11.63 -21.54 -35.68
CA PRO A 82 13.00 -21.64 -35.17
C PRO A 82 13.70 -20.29 -34.91
N GLU A 83 12.99 -19.16 -34.98
CA GLU A 83 13.55 -17.85 -34.66
C GLU A 83 13.60 -17.58 -33.15
N ALA A 84 14.65 -16.87 -32.70
CA ALA A 84 14.89 -16.55 -31.31
C ALA A 84 13.62 -16.03 -30.61
N PRO A 85 13.23 -16.60 -29.45
CA PRO A 85 11.94 -16.29 -28.83
C PRO A 85 11.88 -14.80 -28.47
N ASN A 86 11.02 -14.07 -29.18
CA ASN A 86 10.84 -12.64 -28.95
C ASN A 86 10.07 -12.44 -27.63
N PRO A 87 10.64 -11.73 -26.63
CA PRO A 87 10.03 -11.52 -25.33
C PRO A 87 8.64 -10.85 -25.37
N TRP A 88 8.34 -10.15 -26.47
CA TRP A 88 7.04 -9.50 -26.72
C TRP A 88 5.99 -10.41 -27.36
N LYS A 89 6.35 -11.65 -27.72
CA LYS A 89 5.46 -12.66 -28.31
C LYS A 89 5.27 -13.87 -27.39
N LEU A 90 6.31 -14.26 -26.65
CA LEU A 90 6.33 -15.43 -25.79
C LEU A 90 6.99 -15.07 -24.45
N CYS A 91 6.26 -15.25 -23.35
CA CYS A 91 6.75 -14.98 -22.00
C CYS A 91 6.81 -16.28 -21.20
N ARG A 92 7.77 -16.38 -20.27
CA ARG A 92 7.93 -17.57 -19.41
C ARG A 92 6.78 -17.65 -18.38
N VAL A 93 6.40 -18.86 -17.98
CA VAL A 93 5.41 -19.10 -16.91
C VAL A 93 5.77 -18.35 -15.62
N THR A 94 7.04 -18.36 -15.23
CA THR A 94 7.57 -17.61 -14.08
C THR A 94 7.38 -16.09 -14.21
N GLN A 95 7.45 -15.53 -15.41
CA GLN A 95 7.21 -14.09 -15.65
C GLN A 95 5.71 -13.77 -15.59
N VAL A 96 4.87 -14.69 -16.09
CA VAL A 96 3.40 -14.58 -16.04
C VAL A 96 2.90 -14.64 -14.59
N GLU A 97 3.39 -15.58 -13.79
CA GLU A 97 3.03 -15.68 -12.37
C GLU A 97 3.52 -14.47 -11.55
N ASN A 98 4.72 -13.94 -11.84
CA ASN A 98 5.17 -12.68 -11.24
C ASN A 98 4.26 -11.49 -11.60
N ALA A 99 3.74 -11.43 -12.82
CA ALA A 99 2.77 -10.41 -13.23
C ALA A 99 1.41 -10.59 -12.57
N LYS A 100 0.91 -11.82 -12.45
CA LYS A 100 -0.31 -12.16 -11.71
C LYS A 100 -0.22 -11.76 -10.24
N ASN A 101 0.92 -12.04 -9.59
CA ASN A 101 1.16 -11.63 -8.20
C ASN A 101 1.15 -10.11 -8.06
N LEU A 102 1.84 -9.38 -8.93
CA LEU A 102 1.84 -7.92 -8.90
C LEU A 102 0.43 -7.32 -9.13
N LEU A 103 -0.34 -7.88 -10.07
CA LEU A 103 -1.71 -7.45 -10.33
C LEU A 103 -2.63 -7.73 -9.13
N SER A 104 -2.38 -8.82 -8.41
CA SER A 104 -3.13 -9.18 -7.21
C SER A 104 -2.81 -8.26 -6.02
N ILE A 105 -1.62 -7.66 -6.00
CA ILE A 105 -1.18 -6.69 -4.98
C ILE A 105 -1.69 -5.27 -5.29
N PHE A 106 -1.96 -4.94 -6.56
CA PHE A 106 -2.38 -3.61 -7.02
C PHE A 106 -3.62 -3.02 -6.30
N PRO A 107 -4.68 -3.78 -5.97
CA PRO A 107 -5.81 -3.21 -5.24
C PRO A 107 -5.46 -2.86 -3.78
N VAL A 108 -4.59 -3.65 -3.13
CA VAL A 108 -4.07 -3.35 -1.78
C VAL A 108 -3.23 -2.08 -1.83
N PHE A 109 -2.34 -1.98 -2.83
CA PHE A 109 -1.60 -0.76 -3.14
C PHE A 109 -2.51 0.46 -3.37
N SER A 110 -3.62 0.31 -4.09
CA SER A 110 -4.54 1.43 -4.34
C SER A 110 -5.15 1.99 -3.05
N CYS A 111 -5.33 1.15 -2.02
CA CYS A 111 -5.86 1.60 -0.72
C CYS A 111 -4.86 2.46 0.07
N THR A 112 -3.55 2.30 -0.16
CA THR A 112 -2.51 3.07 0.54
C THR A 112 -2.41 4.50 0.02
N ILE A 113 -2.82 4.73 -1.24
CA ILE A 113 -2.91 6.05 -1.84
C ILE A 113 -3.91 6.92 -1.05
N ILE A 114 -5.09 6.37 -0.76
CA ILE A 114 -6.11 7.09 0.03
C ILE A 114 -5.61 7.33 1.46
N MET A 115 -4.84 6.39 2.05
CA MET A 115 -4.19 6.58 3.37
C MET A 115 -3.29 7.81 3.38
N THR A 116 -2.37 7.87 2.41
CA THR A 116 -1.45 9.00 2.32
C THR A 116 -2.21 10.31 2.10
N LEU A 117 -3.23 10.32 1.23
CA LEU A 117 -4.07 11.51 1.02
C LEU A 117 -4.57 12.07 2.35
N CYS A 118 -5.17 11.24 3.21
CA CYS A 118 -5.67 11.74 4.50
C CYS A 118 -4.55 12.16 5.45
N LEU A 119 -3.40 11.49 5.44
CA LEU A 119 -2.22 11.93 6.20
C LEU A 119 -1.85 13.37 5.82
N THR A 120 -1.77 13.68 4.53
CA THR A 120 -1.43 15.04 4.08
C THR A 120 -2.41 16.08 4.58
N GLN A 121 -3.72 15.76 4.55
CA GLN A 121 -4.76 16.69 4.95
C GLN A 121 -4.79 16.87 6.46
N LEU A 122 -4.57 15.79 7.19
CA LEU A 122 -4.46 15.85 8.64
C LEU A 122 -3.25 16.69 9.04
N GLN A 123 -2.11 16.61 8.34
CA GLN A 123 -0.95 17.49 8.58
C GLN A 123 -1.23 18.95 8.24
N THR A 124 -1.92 19.26 7.14
CA THR A 124 -2.16 20.65 6.73
C THR A 124 -3.27 21.33 7.53
N PHE A 125 -4.43 20.69 7.67
CA PHE A 125 -5.59 21.29 8.33
C PHE A 125 -5.42 21.36 9.84
N SER A 126 -4.73 20.40 10.48
CA SER A 126 -4.43 20.49 11.91
C SER A 126 -3.60 21.73 12.27
N ILE A 127 -2.71 22.17 11.37
CA ILE A 127 -1.96 23.43 11.56
C ILE A 127 -2.93 24.62 11.50
N GLN A 128 -3.86 24.62 10.55
CA GLN A 128 -4.84 25.70 10.40
C GLN A 128 -5.83 25.76 11.57
N GLU A 129 -6.28 24.62 12.09
CA GLU A 129 -7.06 24.53 13.33
C GLU A 129 -6.25 25.06 14.50
N GLY A 130 -5.01 24.59 14.66
CA GLY A 130 -4.10 24.98 15.74
C GLY A 130 -3.78 26.48 15.77
N LEU A 131 -3.81 27.17 14.63
CA LEU A 131 -3.66 28.63 14.56
C LEU A 131 -4.79 29.40 15.24
N THR A 132 -5.96 28.78 15.42
CA THR A 132 -7.13 29.38 16.08
C THR A 132 -7.31 28.97 17.53
N MET A 133 -6.57 27.97 17.96
CA MET A 133 -6.69 27.36 19.29
C MET A 133 -5.68 27.97 20.26
N ASP A 134 -5.89 27.75 21.55
CA ASP A 134 -4.95 28.18 22.58
C ASP A 134 -3.69 27.31 22.53
N THR A 135 -2.58 27.97 22.19
CA THR A 135 -1.26 27.35 22.02
C THR A 135 -0.47 27.28 23.33
N SER A 136 -0.99 27.84 24.42
CA SER A 136 -0.33 27.79 25.71
C SER A 136 -0.40 26.38 26.31
N ILE A 137 0.77 25.83 26.66
CA ILE A 137 0.88 24.57 27.43
C ILE A 137 1.16 24.88 28.89
N THR A 138 2.03 25.86 29.12
CA THR A 138 2.29 26.41 30.45
C THR A 138 2.21 27.93 30.36
N LYS A 139 2.14 28.61 31.51
CA LYS A 139 2.09 30.09 31.55
C LYS A 139 3.27 30.77 30.84
N SER A 140 4.38 30.06 30.61
CA SER A 140 5.60 30.58 29.98
C SER A 140 5.94 29.94 28.64
N PHE A 141 5.19 28.92 28.18
CA PHE A 141 5.52 28.17 26.97
C PHE A 141 4.32 27.97 26.06
N ASN A 142 4.44 28.52 24.85
CA ASN A 142 3.44 28.43 23.79
C ASN A 142 4.02 27.61 22.63
N ILE A 143 3.29 26.59 22.18
CA ILE A 143 3.70 25.78 21.03
C ILE A 143 3.26 26.45 19.73
N PRO A 144 4.18 26.74 18.79
CA PRO A 144 3.81 27.27 17.50
C PRO A 144 2.99 26.22 16.71
N PRO A 145 1.84 26.56 16.12
CA PRO A 145 1.00 25.60 15.40
C PRO A 145 1.71 24.88 14.25
N ALA A 146 2.70 25.53 13.62
CA ALA A 146 3.54 24.90 12.59
C ALA A 146 4.38 23.72 13.12
N SER A 147 4.59 23.61 14.43
CA SER A 147 5.30 22.49 15.06
C SER A 147 4.40 21.33 15.46
N LEU A 148 3.07 21.45 15.34
CA LEU A 148 2.13 20.37 15.69
C LEU A 148 2.39 19.02 14.99
N PRO A 149 2.90 18.97 13.75
CA PRO A 149 3.30 17.70 13.13
C PRO A 149 4.41 16.93 13.87
N ILE A 150 5.04 17.48 14.92
CA ILE A 150 5.96 16.74 15.79
C ILE A 150 5.23 15.75 16.71
N ILE A 151 3.98 16.04 17.08
CA ILE A 151 3.16 15.21 17.96
C ILE A 151 3.04 13.77 17.42
N PRO A 152 2.62 13.54 16.16
CA PRO A 152 2.53 12.18 15.63
C PRO A 152 3.90 11.49 15.53
N VAL A 153 4.99 12.24 15.31
CA VAL A 153 6.35 11.66 15.32
C VAL A 153 6.71 11.12 16.70
N ILE A 154 6.40 11.86 17.77
CA ILE A 154 6.63 11.43 19.15
C ILE A 154 5.78 10.19 19.46
N PHE A 155 4.50 10.19 19.07
CA PHE A 155 3.65 9.02 19.25
C PHE A 155 4.19 7.80 18.52
N LEU A 156 4.63 7.95 17.26
CA LEU A 156 5.22 6.85 16.51
C LEU A 156 6.48 6.29 17.18
N ILE A 157 7.37 7.14 17.71
CA ILE A 157 8.57 6.72 18.47
C ILE A 157 8.19 5.88 19.70
N ILE A 158 7.06 6.17 20.36
CA ILE A 158 6.58 5.43 21.54
C ILE A 158 5.81 4.17 21.13
N LEU A 159 4.96 4.26 20.12
CA LEU A 159 4.06 3.20 19.68
C LEU A 159 4.82 2.03 19.05
N VAL A 160 5.88 2.29 18.28
CA VAL A 160 6.63 1.23 17.59
C VAL A 160 7.29 0.26 18.60
N PRO A 161 8.08 0.71 19.59
CA PRO A 161 8.60 -0.19 20.62
C PRO A 161 7.50 -0.89 21.44
N LEU A 162 6.39 -0.18 21.71
CA LEU A 162 5.25 -0.74 22.42
C LEU A 162 4.60 -1.89 21.63
N TYR A 163 4.47 -1.73 20.32
CA TYR A 163 3.95 -2.75 19.43
C TYR A 163 4.85 -3.98 19.40
N ASP A 164 6.17 -3.79 19.21
CA ASP A 164 7.12 -4.89 19.15
C ASP A 164 7.21 -5.66 20.48
N ARG A 165 7.11 -4.97 21.62
CA ARG A 165 7.23 -5.60 22.94
C ARG A 165 5.94 -6.13 23.53
N LEU A 166 4.78 -5.56 23.22
CA LEU A 166 3.50 -5.98 23.79
C LEU A 166 2.62 -6.68 22.76
N VAL A 167 2.36 -6.01 21.64
CA VAL A 167 1.38 -6.48 20.66
C VAL A 167 1.87 -7.73 19.93
N VAL A 168 3.13 -7.76 19.51
CA VAL A 168 3.72 -8.93 18.82
C VAL A 168 3.71 -10.20 19.70
N PRO A 169 4.27 -10.22 20.93
CA PRO A 169 4.26 -11.43 21.74
C PRO A 169 2.85 -11.82 22.20
N PHE A 170 1.98 -10.85 22.49
CA PHE A 170 0.58 -11.13 22.80
C PHE A 170 -0.15 -11.79 21.62
N ALA A 171 0.02 -11.24 20.41
CA ALA A 171 -0.56 -11.80 19.21
C ALA A 171 -0.04 -13.22 18.94
N ARG A 172 1.26 -13.46 19.08
CA ARG A 172 1.87 -14.80 18.96
C ARG A 172 1.26 -15.79 19.95
N LYS A 173 1.03 -15.38 21.20
CA LYS A 173 0.45 -16.23 22.25
C LYS A 173 -1.00 -16.61 21.95
N PHE A 174 -1.78 -15.70 21.36
CA PHE A 174 -3.20 -15.93 21.08
C PHE A 174 -3.46 -16.71 19.79
N THR A 175 -2.65 -16.52 18.76
CA THR A 175 -2.92 -17.12 17.44
C THR A 175 -2.04 -18.31 17.11
N GLY A 176 -0.96 -18.54 17.86
CA GLY A 176 0.00 -19.63 17.60
C GLY A 176 0.82 -19.48 16.31
N LEU A 177 0.64 -18.38 15.57
CA LEU A 177 1.39 -18.07 14.36
C LEU A 177 2.68 -17.29 14.71
N PRO A 178 3.82 -17.54 14.03
CA PRO A 178 5.06 -16.80 14.28
C PRO A 178 4.93 -15.29 14.01
N THR A 179 3.99 -14.91 13.13
CA THR A 179 3.62 -13.52 12.84
C THR A 179 2.47 -13.00 13.69
N GLY A 180 1.75 -13.83 14.47
CA GLY A 180 0.59 -13.40 15.26
C GLY A 180 -0.67 -13.22 14.41
N ILE A 181 -0.82 -12.10 13.72
CA ILE A 181 -2.04 -11.77 12.95
C ILE A 181 -1.74 -11.89 11.45
N THR A 182 -2.71 -12.31 10.63
CA THR A 182 -2.51 -12.35 9.16
C THR A 182 -2.25 -10.94 8.62
N HIS A 183 -1.37 -10.81 7.62
CA HIS A 183 -0.96 -9.50 7.09
C HIS A 183 -2.16 -8.69 6.57
N LEU A 184 -3.15 -9.34 5.95
CA LEU A 184 -4.35 -8.67 5.45
C LEU A 184 -5.26 -8.19 6.59
N GLN A 185 -5.38 -8.93 7.69
CA GLN A 185 -6.15 -8.49 8.85
C GLN A 185 -5.53 -7.25 9.49
N ARG A 186 -4.19 -7.20 9.63
CA ARG A 186 -3.47 -6.03 10.15
C ARG A 186 -3.73 -4.77 9.32
N ILE A 187 -3.64 -4.90 8.00
CA ILE A 187 -3.96 -3.79 7.07
C ILE A 187 -5.42 -3.36 7.24
N GLY A 188 -6.36 -4.30 7.35
CA GLY A 188 -7.77 -4.02 7.58
C GLY A 188 -8.04 -3.24 8.86
N VAL A 189 -7.39 -3.62 9.98
CA VAL A 189 -7.48 -2.90 11.26
C VAL A 189 -6.98 -1.47 11.13
N GLY A 190 -5.84 -1.24 10.46
CA GLY A 190 -5.35 0.11 10.20
C GLY A 190 -6.32 0.94 9.33
N LEU A 191 -6.92 0.34 8.31
CA LEU A 191 -7.88 1.05 7.46
C LEU A 191 -9.16 1.47 8.19
N ILE A 192 -9.73 0.63 9.07
CA ILE A 192 -10.91 1.03 9.86
C ILE A 192 -10.54 2.06 10.94
N LEU A 193 -9.41 1.91 11.63
CA LEU A 193 -8.96 2.86 12.64
C LEU A 193 -8.69 4.25 12.05
N SER A 194 -8.17 4.32 10.83
CA SER A 194 -8.01 5.61 10.14
C SER A 194 -9.33 6.29 9.81
N SER A 195 -10.39 5.54 9.51
CA SER A 195 -11.74 6.12 9.34
C SER A 195 -12.25 6.69 10.67
N ILE A 196 -12.03 5.97 11.77
CA ILE A 196 -12.36 6.43 13.12
C ILE A 196 -11.56 7.69 13.50
N SER A 197 -10.27 7.75 13.15
CA SER A 197 -9.45 8.95 13.35
C SER A 197 -10.04 10.16 12.62
N MET A 198 -10.41 10.03 11.34
CA MET A 198 -11.05 11.14 10.60
C MET A 198 -12.41 11.52 11.19
N ALA A 199 -13.19 10.56 11.67
CA ALA A 199 -14.44 10.85 12.39
C ALA A 199 -14.16 11.62 13.71
N SER A 200 -13.11 11.25 14.45
CA SER A 200 -12.71 11.95 15.66
C SER A 200 -12.28 13.39 15.38
N ALA A 201 -11.55 13.63 14.28
CA ALA A 201 -11.21 14.97 13.81
C ALA A 201 -12.46 15.79 13.45
N ALA A 202 -13.43 15.17 12.77
CA ALA A 202 -14.69 15.82 12.45
C ALA A 202 -15.47 16.25 13.70
N LEU A 203 -15.53 15.40 14.72
CA LEU A 203 -16.17 15.71 16.01
C LEU A 203 -15.42 16.81 16.76
N MET A 204 -14.09 16.76 16.75
CA MET A 204 -13.26 17.77 17.39
C MET A 204 -13.45 19.15 16.73
N GLU A 205 -13.55 19.19 15.41
CA GLU A 205 -13.81 20.42 14.67
C GLU A 205 -15.22 20.97 14.94
N VAL A 206 -16.23 20.11 15.09
CA VAL A 206 -17.57 20.55 15.55
C VAL A 206 -17.47 21.22 16.92
N LYS A 207 -16.77 20.59 17.88
CA LYS A 207 -16.57 21.16 19.22
C LYS A 207 -15.82 22.49 19.16
N ARG A 208 -14.71 22.57 18.41
CA ARG A 208 -13.91 23.81 18.25
C ARG A 208 -14.78 24.94 17.69
N ARG A 209 -15.57 24.63 16.66
CA ARG A 209 -16.44 25.60 16.00
C ARG A 209 -17.59 26.06 16.88
N ASP A 210 -18.19 25.20 17.68
CA ASP A 210 -19.27 25.58 18.59
C ASP A 210 -18.75 26.52 19.69
N VAL A 211 -17.55 26.26 20.24
CA VAL A 211 -16.87 27.21 21.14
C VAL A 211 -16.65 28.57 20.47
N ALA A 212 -16.31 28.61 19.18
CA ALA A 212 -16.13 29.85 18.43
C ALA A 212 -17.44 30.64 18.24
N LYS A 213 -18.58 29.94 18.08
CA LYS A 213 -19.91 30.57 18.00
C LYS A 213 -20.31 31.15 19.36
N ASP A 214 -20.16 30.37 20.42
CA ASP A 214 -20.59 30.76 21.77
C ASP A 214 -19.85 31.99 22.29
N HIS A 215 -18.58 32.15 21.90
CA HIS A 215 -17.75 33.31 22.28
C HIS A 215 -17.83 34.48 21.29
N ASN A 216 -18.67 34.39 20.24
CA ASN A 216 -18.76 35.38 19.15
C ASN A 216 -17.40 35.72 18.50
N THR A 217 -16.45 34.79 18.51
CA THR A 217 -15.09 34.96 17.95
C THR A 217 -15.00 34.46 16.51
N LEU A 218 -16.13 34.25 15.84
CA LEU A 218 -16.19 33.78 14.46
C LEU A 218 -15.41 34.66 13.50
N ASP A 219 -15.36 35.98 13.72
CA ASP A 219 -14.63 36.95 12.86
C ASP A 219 -13.37 37.53 13.54
N ALA A 220 -13.01 37.02 14.73
CA ALA A 220 -11.86 37.50 15.46
C ALA A 220 -10.55 37.06 14.78
N ILE A 221 -9.54 37.94 14.81
CA ILE A 221 -8.20 37.60 14.33
C ILE A 221 -7.63 36.53 15.28
N PRO A 222 -7.24 35.34 14.78
CA PRO A 222 -6.80 34.21 15.61
C PRO A 222 -5.67 34.56 16.59
N VAL A 223 -4.80 35.49 16.20
CA VAL A 223 -3.65 35.95 17.00
C VAL A 223 -4.05 36.86 18.16
N LEU A 224 -5.14 37.62 18.05
CA LEU A 224 -5.58 38.56 19.10
C LEU A 224 -6.55 37.93 20.11
N ARG A 225 -7.35 36.95 19.68
CA ARG A 225 -8.29 36.23 20.55
C ARG A 225 -8.30 34.75 20.18
N PRO A 226 -7.38 33.94 20.72
CA PRO A 226 -7.42 32.49 20.54
C PRO A 226 -8.70 31.93 21.17
N LEU A 227 -9.21 30.84 20.58
CA LEU A 227 -10.33 30.11 21.16
C LEU A 227 -9.90 29.49 22.49
N PRO A 228 -10.76 29.46 23.52
CA PRO A 228 -10.47 28.86 24.83
C PRO A 228 -10.52 27.32 24.76
N ILE A 229 -9.78 26.74 23.83
CA ILE A 229 -9.66 25.31 23.59
C ILE A 229 -8.20 25.02 23.28
N SER A 230 -7.58 24.16 24.09
CA SER A 230 -6.16 23.87 23.94
C SER A 230 -5.88 23.12 22.64
N THR A 231 -4.81 23.51 21.95
CA THR A 231 -4.32 22.81 20.76
C THR A 231 -3.96 21.34 21.02
N LEU A 232 -3.73 20.95 22.29
CA LEU A 232 -3.47 19.57 22.67
C LEU A 232 -4.61 18.60 22.35
N TRP A 233 -5.85 19.07 22.20
CA TRP A 233 -6.97 18.22 21.80
C TRP A 233 -6.78 17.59 20.41
N ILE A 234 -6.05 18.25 19.51
CA ILE A 234 -5.67 17.71 18.19
C ILE A 234 -4.83 16.43 18.36
N SER A 235 -4.08 16.30 19.46
CA SER A 235 -3.25 15.10 19.72
C SER A 235 -4.05 13.80 19.71
N ILE A 236 -5.35 13.84 20.06
CA ILE A 236 -6.22 12.65 20.06
C ILE A 236 -6.38 12.09 18.65
N GLN A 237 -6.62 12.96 17.65
CA GLN A 237 -6.82 12.51 16.27
C GLN A 237 -5.52 11.96 15.66
N PHE A 238 -4.38 12.57 16.01
CA PHE A 238 -3.04 12.08 15.67
C PHE A 238 -2.77 10.70 16.29
N PHE A 239 -3.02 10.55 17.58
CA PHE A 239 -2.79 9.28 18.28
C PHE A 239 -3.55 8.11 17.65
N ILE A 240 -4.85 8.29 17.36
CA ILE A 240 -5.65 7.25 16.69
C ILE A 240 -5.12 7.00 15.27
N PHE A 241 -4.73 8.05 14.55
CA PHE A 241 -4.15 7.92 13.22
C PHE A 241 -2.83 7.14 13.24
N ASP A 242 -1.95 7.39 14.21
CA ASP A 242 -0.64 6.74 14.29
C ASP A 242 -0.75 5.26 14.64
N ILE A 243 -1.69 4.90 15.53
CA ILE A 243 -2.03 3.48 15.76
C ILE A 243 -2.47 2.84 14.43
N ALA A 244 -3.38 3.51 13.71
CA ALA A 244 -3.89 3.02 12.44
C ALA A 244 -2.78 2.86 11.40
N ASP A 245 -1.88 3.84 11.31
CA ASP A 245 -0.79 3.85 10.35
C ASP A 245 0.26 2.79 10.68
N MET A 246 0.58 2.58 11.95
CA MET A 246 1.51 1.54 12.38
C MET A 246 1.00 0.13 12.00
N PHE A 247 -0.25 -0.21 12.36
CA PHE A 247 -0.82 -1.53 12.01
C PHE A 247 -0.85 -1.76 10.50
N ARG A 248 -1.24 -0.72 9.74
CA ARG A 248 -1.27 -0.78 8.29
C ARG A 248 0.15 -0.92 7.72
N TYR A 249 1.08 -0.07 8.12
CA TYR A 249 2.42 0.00 7.55
C TYR A 249 3.18 -1.31 7.76
N VAL A 250 3.13 -1.86 8.98
CA VAL A 250 3.72 -3.18 9.29
C VAL A 250 3.08 -4.28 8.45
N GLY A 251 1.74 -4.35 8.44
CA GLY A 251 1.03 -5.37 7.66
C GLY A 251 1.31 -5.27 6.15
N LEU A 252 1.45 -4.04 5.64
CA LEU A 252 1.73 -3.77 4.24
C LEU A 252 3.17 -4.15 3.87
N LEU A 253 4.15 -3.77 4.69
CA LEU A 253 5.54 -4.16 4.50
C LEU A 253 5.68 -5.67 4.46
N GLU A 254 5.17 -6.37 5.49
CA GLU A 254 5.25 -7.83 5.54
C GLU A 254 4.54 -8.49 4.35
N PHE A 255 3.36 -8.01 3.97
CA PHE A 255 2.62 -8.51 2.80
C PHE A 255 3.40 -8.33 1.50
N PHE A 256 3.97 -7.15 1.26
CA PHE A 256 4.80 -6.91 0.08
C PHE A 256 6.08 -7.74 0.11
N TYR A 257 6.71 -7.91 1.27
CA TYR A 257 7.93 -8.72 1.38
C TYR A 257 7.67 -10.22 1.23
N SER A 258 6.50 -10.71 1.65
CA SER A 258 6.12 -12.13 1.55
C SER A 258 5.63 -12.51 0.16
N GLU A 259 4.91 -11.61 -0.52
CA GLU A 259 4.31 -11.86 -1.84
C GLU A 259 5.18 -11.36 -3.00
N ALA A 260 6.18 -10.49 -2.74
CA ALA A 260 7.10 -10.07 -3.78
C ALA A 260 8.10 -11.19 -4.13
N PRO A 261 8.30 -11.48 -5.43
CA PRO A 261 9.37 -12.34 -5.92
C PRO A 261 10.74 -11.88 -5.40
N LYS A 262 11.68 -12.81 -5.18
CA LYS A 262 13.02 -12.51 -4.62
C LYS A 262 13.75 -11.38 -5.35
N GLY A 263 13.63 -11.31 -6.69
CA GLY A 263 14.19 -10.23 -7.52
C GLY A 263 13.38 -8.91 -7.58
N LEU A 264 12.20 -8.84 -6.97
CA LEU A 264 11.29 -7.67 -6.98
C LEU A 264 11.19 -6.94 -5.64
N LYS A 265 11.90 -7.38 -4.59
CA LYS A 265 11.80 -6.77 -3.25
C LYS A 265 12.15 -5.27 -3.23
N SER A 266 13.15 -4.84 -4.02
CA SER A 266 13.50 -3.42 -4.15
C SER A 266 12.38 -2.60 -4.80
N ILE A 267 11.69 -3.18 -5.78
CA ILE A 267 10.56 -2.56 -6.47
C ILE A 267 9.35 -2.39 -5.54
N SER A 268 9.15 -3.28 -4.57
CA SER A 268 8.10 -3.12 -3.55
C SER A 268 8.23 -1.82 -2.77
N THR A 269 9.45 -1.42 -2.40
CA THR A 269 9.67 -0.14 -1.70
C THR A 269 9.40 1.05 -2.62
N CYS A 270 9.79 0.98 -3.90
CA CYS A 270 9.48 2.00 -4.89
C CYS A 270 7.96 2.17 -5.08
N PHE A 271 7.19 1.08 -5.05
CA PHE A 271 5.73 1.16 -5.06
C PHE A 271 5.22 1.91 -3.82
N LEU A 272 5.67 1.58 -2.61
CA LEU A 272 5.24 2.30 -1.39
C LEU A 272 5.42 3.82 -1.51
N TRP A 273 6.60 4.28 -1.94
CA TRP A 273 6.87 5.71 -2.15
C TRP A 273 6.06 6.31 -3.30
N SER A 274 5.85 5.57 -4.38
CA SER A 274 4.99 6.01 -5.50
C SER A 274 3.54 6.19 -5.05
N SER A 275 3.02 5.28 -4.21
CA SER A 275 1.68 5.39 -3.63
C SER A 275 1.55 6.62 -2.76
N MET A 276 2.62 6.95 -2.03
CA MET A 276 2.68 8.14 -1.20
C MET A 276 2.60 9.39 -2.09
N ALA A 277 3.45 9.52 -3.10
CA ALA A 277 3.42 10.65 -4.04
C ALA A 277 2.04 10.84 -4.70
N LEU A 278 1.42 9.75 -5.17
CA LEU A 278 0.06 9.79 -5.72
C LEU A 278 -0.98 10.28 -4.70
N GLY A 279 -0.84 9.90 -3.43
CA GLY A 279 -1.71 10.37 -2.36
C GLY A 279 -1.60 11.88 -2.12
N TYR A 280 -0.39 12.44 -2.15
CA TYR A 280 -0.17 13.88 -2.08
C TYR A 280 -0.83 14.62 -3.26
N PHE A 281 -0.67 14.13 -4.49
CA PHE A 281 -1.32 14.74 -5.65
C PHE A 281 -2.85 14.65 -5.58
N LEU A 282 -3.39 13.49 -5.23
CA LEU A 282 -4.83 13.30 -5.07
C LEU A 282 -5.40 14.16 -3.95
N SER A 283 -4.62 14.46 -2.91
CA SER A 283 -5.05 15.39 -1.85
C SER A 283 -5.35 16.78 -2.40
N THR A 284 -4.43 17.34 -3.19
CA THR A 284 -4.64 18.63 -3.86
C THR A 284 -5.84 18.59 -4.80
N ILE A 285 -5.97 17.52 -5.59
CA ILE A 285 -7.11 17.34 -6.49
C ILE A 285 -8.42 17.28 -5.69
N LEU A 286 -8.45 16.55 -4.58
CA LEU A 286 -9.64 16.43 -3.74
C LEU A 286 -10.04 17.78 -3.16
N VAL A 287 -9.08 18.54 -2.61
CA VAL A 287 -9.34 19.90 -2.09
C VAL A 287 -9.89 20.81 -3.19
N ASN A 288 -9.33 20.75 -4.41
CA ASN A 288 -9.82 21.52 -5.55
C ASN A 288 -11.24 21.12 -5.96
N ILE A 289 -11.56 19.82 -6.01
CA ILE A 289 -12.91 19.33 -6.30
C ILE A 289 -13.88 19.82 -5.24
N VAL A 290 -13.56 19.67 -3.96
CA VAL A 290 -14.44 20.14 -2.88
C VAL A 290 -14.62 21.65 -2.97
N ASN A 291 -13.58 22.44 -3.19
CA ASN A 291 -13.71 23.88 -3.39
C ASN A 291 -14.55 24.25 -4.62
N GLY A 292 -14.44 23.49 -5.71
CA GLY A 292 -15.26 23.69 -6.92
C GLY A 292 -16.74 23.41 -6.66
N VAL A 293 -17.05 22.27 -6.05
CA VAL A 293 -18.44 21.83 -5.77
C VAL A 293 -19.11 22.69 -4.70
N THR A 294 -18.34 23.16 -3.72
CA THR A 294 -18.88 23.90 -2.56
C THR A 294 -18.96 25.40 -2.77
N LYS A 295 -18.57 25.87 -3.96
CA LYS A 295 -18.63 27.27 -4.37
C LYS A 295 -20.08 27.77 -4.30
N GLY A 296 -20.33 28.73 -3.40
CA GLY A 296 -21.64 29.35 -3.18
C GLY A 296 -22.59 28.60 -2.23
N SER A 297 -22.18 27.47 -1.65
CA SER A 297 -23.04 26.65 -0.78
C SER A 297 -23.15 27.17 0.66
N THR A 298 -22.24 28.04 1.10
CA THR A 298 -22.19 28.56 2.48
C THR A 298 -22.09 30.09 2.48
N LYS A 299 -22.49 30.76 3.58
CA LYS A 299 -22.32 32.22 3.79
C LYS A 299 -20.86 32.71 3.63
N SER A 300 -19.86 31.83 3.75
CA SER A 300 -18.44 32.08 3.50
C SER A 300 -17.98 31.77 2.06
N GLY A 301 -18.87 31.29 1.20
CA GLY A 301 -18.63 30.96 -0.20
C GLY A 301 -18.04 29.57 -0.46
N TRP A 302 -17.33 28.94 0.48
CA TRP A 302 -16.63 27.65 0.28
C TRP A 302 -16.53 26.82 1.56
N TRP A 303 -16.29 25.50 1.45
CA TRP A 303 -15.99 24.66 2.62
C TRP A 303 -14.55 24.82 3.13
N LEU A 304 -13.56 25.06 2.27
CA LEU A 304 -12.13 25.08 2.63
C LEU A 304 -11.40 26.37 2.24
N ALA A 305 -11.82 27.06 1.18
CA ALA A 305 -11.13 28.23 0.62
C ALA A 305 -11.47 29.59 1.27
N GLY A 306 -12.31 29.61 2.32
CA GLY A 306 -12.59 30.87 3.02
C GLY A 306 -11.38 31.32 3.83
N SER A 307 -11.07 32.62 3.80
CA SER A 307 -9.96 33.24 4.56
C SER A 307 -10.08 33.06 6.08
N ASN A 308 -11.26 32.70 6.56
CA ASN A 308 -11.56 32.50 7.96
C ASN A 308 -12.05 31.07 8.22
N ILE A 309 -11.19 30.25 8.81
CA ILE A 309 -11.48 28.86 9.15
C ILE A 309 -12.66 28.70 10.12
N ASN A 310 -12.93 29.70 10.97
CA ASN A 310 -14.05 29.65 11.93
C ASN A 310 -15.42 29.70 11.22
N ARG A 311 -15.48 30.29 10.01
CA ARG A 311 -16.69 30.30 9.17
C ARG A 311 -16.73 29.15 8.17
N ASN A 312 -15.61 28.48 7.94
CA ASN A 312 -15.52 27.33 7.05
C ASN A 312 -16.19 26.10 7.69
N ASN A 313 -16.64 25.18 6.85
CA ASN A 313 -17.26 23.93 7.30
C ASN A 313 -16.24 22.78 7.21
N LEU A 314 -15.09 22.94 7.87
CA LEU A 314 -14.02 21.92 7.85
C LEU A 314 -14.51 20.57 8.42
N ASN A 315 -15.45 20.60 9.37
CA ASN A 315 -16.11 19.40 9.89
C ASN A 315 -16.74 18.54 8.79
N LEU A 316 -17.39 19.16 7.79
CA LEU A 316 -18.00 18.42 6.67
C LEU A 316 -16.93 17.76 5.79
N PHE A 317 -15.78 18.42 5.64
CA PHE A 317 -14.67 17.85 4.92
C PHE A 317 -14.06 16.65 5.65
N TYR A 318 -13.88 16.72 6.97
CA TYR A 318 -13.44 15.55 7.75
C TYR A 318 -14.45 14.39 7.72
N TRP A 319 -15.76 14.68 7.74
CA TRP A 319 -16.78 13.66 7.52
C TRP A 319 -16.68 13.02 6.13
N LEU A 320 -16.47 13.82 5.08
CA LEU A 320 -16.23 13.31 3.72
C LEU A 320 -15.03 12.36 3.69
N LEU A 321 -13.91 12.73 4.31
CA LEU A 321 -12.73 11.87 4.40
C LEU A 321 -13.00 10.59 5.19
N SER A 322 -13.73 10.67 6.29
CA SER A 322 -14.12 9.51 7.08
C SER A 322 -14.94 8.52 6.25
N ILE A 323 -15.93 9.01 5.49
CA ILE A 323 -16.75 8.18 4.59
C ILE A 323 -15.88 7.60 3.47
N LEU A 324 -14.99 8.40 2.87
CA LEU A 324 -14.08 7.94 1.83
C LEU A 324 -13.16 6.81 2.33
N ARG A 325 -12.63 6.95 3.55
CA ARG A 325 -11.84 5.92 4.24
C ARG A 325 -12.65 4.66 4.49
N PHE A 326 -13.90 4.80 4.92
CA PHE A 326 -14.78 3.67 5.19
C PHE A 326 -15.13 2.90 3.90
N ILE A 327 -15.43 3.62 2.81
CA ILE A 327 -15.61 3.01 1.48
C ILE A 327 -14.34 2.29 1.06
N ASN A 328 -13.17 2.91 1.23
CA ASN A 328 -11.89 2.28 0.94
C ASN A 328 -11.69 0.98 1.73
N PHE A 329 -12.04 0.97 3.03
CA PHE A 329 -12.02 -0.24 3.85
C PHE A 329 -12.97 -1.32 3.34
N ARG A 330 -14.18 -0.97 2.88
CA ARG A 330 -15.13 -1.95 2.30
C ARG A 330 -14.61 -2.56 1.01
N VAL A 331 -14.03 -1.75 0.12
CA VAL A 331 -13.38 -2.23 -1.11
C VAL A 331 -12.20 -3.14 -0.77
N TYR A 332 -11.38 -2.73 0.19
CA TYR A 332 -10.27 -3.55 0.70
C TYR A 332 -10.77 -4.90 1.23
N LEU A 333 -11.82 -4.92 2.04
CA LEU A 333 -12.39 -6.14 2.60
C LEU A 333 -12.90 -7.08 1.50
N PHE A 334 -13.52 -6.53 0.45
CA PHE A 334 -13.95 -7.32 -0.71
C PHE A 334 -12.75 -7.98 -1.42
N VAL A 335 -11.68 -7.22 -1.65
CA VAL A 335 -10.45 -7.77 -2.26
C VAL A 335 -9.79 -8.80 -1.36
N ALA A 336 -9.63 -8.49 -0.07
CA ALA A 336 -8.96 -9.37 0.90
C ALA A 336 -9.69 -10.71 1.04
N ARG A 337 -11.02 -10.74 0.96
CA ARG A 337 -11.81 -11.98 0.96
C ARG A 337 -11.61 -12.84 -0.29
N ARG A 338 -11.28 -12.22 -1.42
CA ARG A 338 -11.02 -12.90 -2.70
C ARG A 338 -9.53 -13.23 -2.89
N TYR A 339 -8.67 -12.68 -2.05
CA TYR A 339 -7.24 -12.89 -2.11
C TYR A 339 -6.89 -14.28 -1.59
N LYS A 340 -6.22 -15.08 -2.42
CA LYS A 340 -5.63 -16.36 -2.00
C LYS A 340 -4.16 -16.09 -1.69
N TYR A 341 -3.68 -16.55 -0.52
CA TYR A 341 -2.25 -16.47 -0.17
C TYR A 341 -1.42 -17.41 -1.03
N THR A 342 -0.26 -16.95 -1.48
CA THR A 342 0.67 -17.80 -2.24
C THR A 342 1.24 -18.84 -1.27
N PRO A 343 1.07 -20.16 -1.53
CA PRO A 343 1.69 -21.16 -0.68
C PRO A 343 3.21 -20.98 -0.76
N GLN A 344 3.83 -20.59 0.36
CA GLN A 344 5.27 -20.77 0.52
C GLN A 344 5.51 -22.27 0.50
N ASN A 345 6.22 -22.74 -0.54
CA ASN A 345 6.54 -24.15 -0.71
C ASN A 345 6.99 -24.73 0.63
N ALA A 346 6.28 -25.77 1.08
CA ALA A 346 6.74 -26.63 2.14
C ALA A 346 8.21 -26.97 1.83
N SER A 347 9.08 -26.71 2.80
CA SER A 347 10.44 -27.22 2.82
C SER A 347 10.41 -28.67 2.32
N LEU A 348 11.01 -28.91 1.16
CA LEU A 348 11.27 -30.25 0.66
C LEU A 348 11.90 -31.05 1.80
N PRO A 349 11.37 -32.23 2.18
CA PRO A 349 12.06 -33.09 3.12
C PRO A 349 13.45 -33.35 2.56
N SER A 350 14.47 -33.08 3.37
CA SER A 350 15.85 -33.40 3.09
C SER A 350 15.92 -34.86 2.66
N ASN A 351 16.25 -35.06 1.39
CA ASN A 351 16.40 -36.38 0.79
C ASN A 351 17.76 -36.95 1.25
N GLU A 352 17.88 -37.19 2.54
CA GLU A 352 18.99 -37.89 3.18
C GLU A 352 18.47 -39.30 3.45
N ASN A 353 18.42 -40.12 2.40
CA ASN A 353 18.32 -41.59 2.44
C ASN A 353 18.33 -42.13 0.99
N ARG A 354 19.50 -42.08 0.36
CA ARG A 354 19.88 -43.00 -0.72
C ARG A 354 21.31 -43.44 -0.48
N GLU A 355 21.49 -44.36 0.46
CA GLU A 355 22.65 -45.23 0.42
C GLU A 355 22.55 -46.08 -0.86
N ALA A 356 23.56 -45.94 -1.72
CA ALA A 356 23.78 -46.82 -2.85
C ALA A 356 24.33 -48.17 -2.35
N PRO A 357 23.98 -49.33 -2.95
CA PRO A 357 24.52 -50.61 -2.55
C PRO A 357 26.01 -50.66 -2.88
N ALA A 358 26.85 -50.93 -1.87
CA ALA A 358 28.26 -51.16 -2.05
C ALA A 358 28.49 -52.49 -2.79
N ASN A 359 29.23 -52.41 -3.89
CA ASN A 359 29.77 -53.56 -4.62
C ASN A 359 30.62 -54.42 -3.64
N GLN A 360 30.16 -55.64 -3.35
CA GLN A 360 30.99 -56.71 -2.84
C GLN A 360 31.41 -57.57 -4.01
N GLU A 361 32.57 -57.26 -4.58
CA GLU A 361 33.38 -58.26 -5.26
C GLU A 361 34.85 -57.88 -5.09
N ASP A 362 35.62 -58.88 -4.66
CA ASP A 362 37.08 -58.97 -4.69
C ASP A 362 37.89 -58.49 -3.47
N ARG A 363 37.97 -59.36 -2.46
CA ARG A 363 39.23 -59.73 -1.76
C ARG A 363 38.98 -60.83 -0.74
N ARG A 364 39.36 -62.06 -1.09
CA ARG A 364 40.08 -63.05 -0.25
C ARG A 364 40.28 -64.33 -1.07
N GLU A 365 41.30 -64.29 -1.91
CA GLU A 365 42.23 -65.42 -2.03
C GLU A 365 43.32 -65.24 -0.96
N ASN A 366 43.77 -66.36 -0.40
CA ASN A 366 44.74 -66.60 0.68
C ASN A 366 44.18 -66.69 2.11
#